data_AF-A0A496QPR3-F1
#
_entry.id   AF-A0A496QPR3-F1
#
_cell.length_a   1.000
_cell.length_b   1.000
_cell.length_c   1.000
_cell.angle_alpha   90.00
_cell.angle_beta   90.00
_cell.angle_gamma   90.00
#
_symmetry.space_group_name_H-M   'P 1'
#
loop_
_entity.id
_entity.type
_entity.pdbx_description
1 polymer ?
#
loop_
_entity_poly.entity_id
_entity_poly.type
_entity_poly.pdbx_seq_one_letter_code
_entity_poly.pdbx_strand_id
1 'polypeptide(L)' 'MFEVKTEIRQGDCLEILKEYPDNFFDLIVTSPPYADRRKNSYGGIKPSEYVDWFIT' A
#
# COMPACT_ATOMS: atom_id res chain seq x y z
N MET A 1 -27.66 -6.85 10.71
CA MET A 1 -27.50 -5.90 9.59
C MET A 1 -26.05 -5.50 9.58
N PHE A 2 -25.37 -5.59 8.44
CA PHE A 2 -23.98 -5.13 8.36
C PHE A 2 -23.97 -3.60 8.41
N GLU A 3 -23.20 -3.06 9.34
CA GLU A 3 -22.96 -1.63 9.42
C GLU A 3 -21.86 -1.28 8.40
N VAL A 4 -22.14 -0.36 7.48
CA VAL A 4 -21.11 0.15 6.57
C VAL A 4 -20.20 1.08 7.36
N LYS A 5 -18.92 0.74 7.43
CA LYS A 5 -17.89 1.53 8.10
C LYS A 5 -16.93 2.13 7.09
N THR A 6 -16.45 3.34 7.39
CA THR A 6 -15.40 4.02 6.63
C THR A 6 -14.31 4.43 7.60
N GLU A 7 -13.15 3.80 7.49
CA GLU A 7 -12.03 3.96 8.41
C GLU A 7 -10.79 4.42 7.66
N ILE A 8 -10.03 5.35 8.25
CA ILE A 8 -8.74 5.81 7.71
C ILE A 8 -7.66 5.41 8.72
N ARG A 9 -6.68 4.65 8.25
CA ARG A 9 -5.51 4.22 9.03
C ARG A 9 -4.28 4.95 8.49
N GLN A 10 -3.60 5.72 9.35
CA GLN A 10 -2.37 6.44 8.99
C GLN A 10 -1.15 5.65 9.45
N GLY A 11 -0.21 5.37 8.54
CA GLY A 11 1.05 4.69 8.85
C GLY A 11 1.65 3.99 7.64
N ASP A 12 2.67 3.16 7.88
CA ASP A 12 3.21 2.25 6.87
C ASP A 12 2.20 1.13 6.58
N CYS A 13 1.84 0.95 5.32
CA CYS A 13 0.85 -0.05 4.94
C CYS A 13 1.32 -1.49 5.21
N LEU A 14 2.64 -1.76 5.17
CA LEU A 14 3.18 -3.09 5.46
C LEU A 14 2.98 -3.48 6.92
N GLU A 15 2.97 -2.51 7.84
CA GLU A 15 2.70 -2.77 9.26
C GLU A 15 1.20 -2.80 9.57
N ILE A 16 0.43 -1.88 8.99
CA ILE A 16 -1.03 -1.82 9.22
C ILE A 16 -1.73 -3.07 8.70
N LEU A 17 -1.36 -3.56 7.50
CA LEU A 17 -2.02 -4.73 6.92
C LEU A 17 -1.83 -6.00 7.74
N LYS A 18 -0.73 -6.11 8.51
CA LYS A 18 -0.46 -7.25 9.42
C LYS A 18 -1.42 -7.32 10.61
N GLU A 19 -2.12 -6.24 10.92
CA GLU A 19 -3.09 -6.22 12.02
C GLU A 19 -4.41 -6.92 11.67
N TYR A 20 -4.65 -7.20 10.39
CA TYR A 20 -5.83 -7.88 9.90
C TYR A 20 -5.55 -9.38 9.75
N PRO A 21 -6.53 -10.26 10.04
CA PRO A 21 -6.41 -11.69 9.78
C PRO A 21 -6.19 -12.01 8.30
N ASP A 22 -5.68 -13.21 8.02
CA ASP A 22 -5.66 -13.75 6.66
C ASP A 22 -7.08 -13.81 6.06
N ASN A 23 -7.18 -13.58 4.75
CA ASN A 23 -8.45 -13.57 3.99
C ASN A 23 -9.50 -12.56 4.51
N PHE A 24 -9.06 -11.40 5.00
CA PHE A 24 -9.97 -10.38 5.56
C PHE A 24 -10.56 -9.43 4.52
N PHE A 25 -9.86 -9.11 3.43
CA PHE A 25 -10.31 -8.14 2.42
C PHE A 25 -10.78 -8.83 1.14
N ASP A 26 -12.00 -8.51 0.69
CA ASP A 26 -12.56 -9.04 -0.56
C ASP A 26 -12.04 -8.33 -1.82
N LEU A 27 -11.66 -7.06 -1.70
CA LEU A 27 -11.17 -6.23 -2.80
C LEU A 27 -10.13 -5.23 -2.31
N ILE A 28 -9.01 -5.17 -3.02
CA ILE A 28 -7.96 -4.17 -2.80
C ILE A 28 -7.85 -3.31 -4.06
N VAL A 29 -7.97 -2.00 -3.89
CA VAL A 29 -7.69 -1.01 -4.93
C VAL A 29 -6.49 -0.19 -4.46
N THR A 30 -5.40 -0.24 -5.22
CA THR A 30 -4.16 0.45 -4.86
C THR A 30 -3.58 1.22 -6.04
N SER A 31 -3.02 2.38 -5.74
CA SER A 31 -2.18 3.16 -6.66
C SER A 31 -0.85 3.42 -5.93
N PRO A 32 0.04 2.41 -5.88
CA PRO A 32 1.30 2.52 -5.16
C PRO A 32 2.14 3.70 -5.69
N PRO A 33 3.09 4.21 -4.90
CA PRO A 33 4.13 5.11 -5.40
C PRO A 33 4.69 4.60 -6.73
N TYR A 34 4.80 5.46 -7.74
CA TYR A 34 5.39 5.08 -9.03
C TYR A 34 6.89 5.32 -9.03
N ALA A 35 7.63 4.43 -9.71
CA ALA A 35 9.08 4.46 -9.79
C ALA A 35 9.66 5.81 -10.25
N ASP A 36 9.04 6.47 -11.25
CA ASP A 36 9.82 7.42 -12.05
C ASP A 36 9.26 8.83 -12.23
N ARG A 37 8.46 9.36 -11.30
CA ARG A 37 7.93 10.74 -11.49
C ARG A 37 8.07 11.73 -10.37
N ARG A 38 8.68 11.38 -9.23
CA ARG A 38 8.92 12.36 -8.16
C ARG A 38 10.17 12.05 -7.33
N LYS A 39 11.36 12.26 -7.91
CA LYS A 39 12.64 12.23 -7.17
C LYS A 39 12.62 13.06 -5.88
N ASN A 40 11.80 14.11 -5.84
CA ASN A 40 11.70 15.05 -4.71
C ASN A 40 10.51 14.80 -3.77
N SER A 41 9.68 13.76 -3.96
CA SER A 41 8.50 13.54 -3.09
C SER A 41 8.49 12.19 -2.36
N TYR A 42 9.09 11.14 -2.93
CA TYR A 42 8.99 9.78 -2.38
C TYR A 42 10.32 9.01 -2.45
N GLY A 43 11.48 9.65 -2.20
CA GLY A 43 12.79 8.96 -2.26
C GLY A 43 13.20 8.40 -3.64
N GLY A 44 12.26 8.28 -4.60
CA GLY A 44 12.39 7.78 -5.96
C GLY A 44 12.96 6.38 -6.05
N ILE A 45 12.11 5.35 -6.03
CA ILE A 45 12.56 3.98 -6.28
C ILE A 45 12.92 3.87 -7.74
N LYS A 46 14.15 3.43 -8.04
CA LYS A 46 14.56 3.34 -9.44
C LYS A 46 13.62 2.38 -10.18
N PRO A 47 13.28 2.66 -11.45
CA PRO A 47 12.46 1.74 -12.25
C PRO A 47 12.96 0.30 -12.22
N SER A 48 14.28 0.10 -12.19
CA SER A 48 14.91 -1.23 -12.11
C SER A 48 14.71 -1.95 -10.77
N GLU A 49 14.43 -1.22 -9.69
CA GLU A 49 14.25 -1.73 -8.32
C GLU A 49 12.77 -1.82 -7.94
N TYR A 50 11.87 -1.31 -8.79
CA TYR A 50 10.46 -1.11 -8.46
C TYR A 50 9.70 -2.41 -8.21
N VAL A 51 9.92 -3.41 -9.06
CA VAL A 51 9.23 -4.69 -8.95
C VAL A 51 9.61 -5.37 -7.64
N ASP A 52 10.90 -5.45 -7.36
CA ASP A 52 11.41 -6.06 -6.13
C ASP A 52 10.88 -5.36 -4.89
N TRP A 53 10.91 -4.02 -4.88
CA TRP A 53 10.33 -3.24 -3.79
C TRP A 53 8.82 -3.48 -3.61
N PHE A 54 8.06 -3.56 -4.70
CA PHE A 54 6.60 -3.67 -4.64
C PHE A 54 6.12 -5.03 -4.11
N ILE A 55 6.91 -6.09 -4.32
CA ILE A 55 6.58 -7.46 -3.88
C ILE A 55 7.20 -7.85 -2.53
N THR A 56 7.90 -6.91 -1.87
CA THR A 56 8.50 -7.13 -0.55
C THR A 56 7.44 -7.07 0.55
#